data_AF-A0A2V6SJS5-F1
#
_entry.id   AF-A0A2V6SJS5-F1
#
_cell.length_a   1.000
_cell.length_b   1.000
_cell.length_c   1.000
_cell.angle_alpha   90.00
_cell.angle_beta   90.00
_cell.angle_gamma   90.00
#
_symmetry.space_group_name_H-M   'P 1'
#
loop_
_entity.id
_entity.type
_entity.pdbx_description
1 polymer ?
#
loop_
_entity_poly.entity_id
_entity_poly.type
_entity_poly.pdbx_seq_one_letter_code
_entity_poly.pdbx_strand_id
1 'polypeptide(L)'
;MFDRFRGRRWAWSAVALAAVLMLGGVTYGFGVTKSTQLPLWTEQSSTAGAAPTVLAPDWVKIGRDLKPAVVNVSTKRVQGPAPEMGTPFGEDSPFDRYFRDHFGTRPQRQVRSMGSGFIINANGYIVTNNHVVDGATQLQVKLSDGREFQGKVVGRDPKTDLALLKIEATGLPVIPLGDSSALQVGEPVMAIGNPFGLEQTVTTGIVSATGRSIGAGPYDDFIQTDASVNPGNSGGPLINARGQVIGINTAIFSQSGGSVGIGFAIPVSLAKSVVTQLADSGTVTRGWLGVAIQPLTPDLAKTFNRPDTKGALVSSVTPSSPASRAGLKPGDIITMYDGRSINRVGDLPRAVAETRVGREVPVSVLRDGQTVQLTARIEALEAKEGRQAAAESEAKPSLGLSIQPLTPDLAKTFNRPDTKGALVSSVTPSSPASRAGLKPGDIITMYDGRSINRVGDLPRAVAETRVGREVPVSVLRDGQTVQLTARIEALEAKEGRQAAAESEAKPSLGLSVQPLTPDLARRLGTPARLGLVVQGVEAGSPAADAGFERGDVIVEVNRQPARSVEQLKEAVAKRDKGKPILFRIEREGASLFLTVAA
;
A
#
# COMPACT_ATOMS: atom_id res chain seq x y z
N MET A 1 -58.84 -88.35 19.69
CA MET A 1 -59.94 -87.47 20.11
C MET A 1 -59.33 -86.09 20.37
N PHE A 2 -59.49 -85.17 19.40
CA PHE A 2 -59.34 -83.69 19.39
C PHE A 2 -58.37 -82.99 20.37
N ASP A 3 -57.54 -81.99 20.06
CA ASP A 3 -57.16 -81.19 18.87
C ASP A 3 -55.97 -80.30 19.38
N ARG A 4 -54.74 -80.39 18.86
CA ARG A 4 -54.09 -79.50 17.86
C ARG A 4 -54.03 -77.97 18.14
N PHE A 5 -52.77 -77.50 18.10
CA PHE A 5 -52.24 -76.23 17.52
C PHE A 5 -52.48 -74.86 18.18
N ARG A 6 -51.39 -74.29 18.75
CA ARG A 6 -50.59 -73.10 18.28
C ARG A 6 -49.76 -72.61 19.48
N GLY A 7 -48.47 -72.27 19.42
CA GLY A 7 -47.52 -72.10 18.33
C GLY A 7 -46.45 -71.11 18.80
N ARG A 8 -45.18 -71.57 18.87
CA ARG A 8 -43.89 -70.83 18.84
C ARG A 8 -43.93 -69.34 19.20
N ARG A 9 -43.18 -68.96 20.25
CA ARG A 9 -41.99 -68.08 20.13
C ARG A 9 -41.16 -67.96 21.42
N TRP A 10 -40.00 -68.63 21.37
CA TRP A 10 -38.68 -68.18 21.84
C TRP A 10 -38.37 -68.29 23.34
N ALA A 11 -37.99 -69.51 23.72
CA ALA A 11 -37.02 -69.75 24.79
C ALA A 11 -35.61 -69.26 24.39
N TRP A 12 -34.72 -69.20 25.37
CA TRP A 12 -33.30 -68.78 25.37
C TRP A 12 -33.03 -67.35 25.87
N SER A 13 -33.36 -67.11 27.15
CA SER A 13 -32.81 -66.02 27.95
C SER A 13 -32.27 -66.60 29.27
N ALA A 14 -31.12 -67.29 29.22
CA ALA A 14 -30.47 -67.79 30.44
C ALA A 14 -28.95 -68.06 30.35
N VAL A 15 -28.22 -67.58 29.32
CA VAL A 15 -26.73 -67.71 29.26
C VAL A 15 -26.02 -66.43 28.77
N ALA A 16 -26.65 -65.25 28.84
CA ALA A 16 -26.09 -64.01 28.29
C ALA A 16 -25.41 -63.07 29.32
N LEU A 17 -25.01 -63.54 30.51
CA LEU A 17 -24.43 -62.66 31.53
C LEU A 17 -23.23 -63.25 32.30
N ALA A 18 -22.35 -63.99 31.61
CA ALA A 18 -21.06 -64.39 32.19
C ALA A 18 -19.93 -64.61 31.15
N ALA A 19 -20.14 -64.28 29.87
CA ALA A 19 -19.14 -64.40 28.80
C ALA A 19 -18.87 -63.06 28.07
N VAL A 20 -19.15 -61.91 28.72
CA VAL A 20 -18.86 -60.56 28.18
C VAL A 20 -17.71 -59.87 28.94
N LEU A 21 -17.15 -60.48 29.99
CA LEU A 21 -16.04 -59.90 30.77
C LEU A 21 -14.68 -60.59 30.58
N MET A 22 -14.54 -61.49 29.62
CA MET A 22 -13.27 -62.18 29.29
C MET A 22 -13.02 -62.23 27.76
N LEU A 23 -13.33 -61.13 27.06
CA LEU A 23 -12.96 -60.94 25.65
C LEU A 23 -12.78 -59.44 25.29
N GLY A 24 -12.42 -58.62 26.28
CA GLY A 24 -12.15 -57.18 26.14
C GLY A 24 -10.68 -56.81 26.37
N GLY A 25 -9.75 -57.74 26.14
CA GLY A 25 -8.33 -57.61 26.50
C GLY A 25 -7.36 -57.89 25.35
N VAL A 26 -7.75 -57.62 24.11
CA VAL A 26 -6.80 -57.40 23.01
C VAL A 26 -7.27 -56.16 22.28
N THR A 27 -6.97 -54.99 22.85
CA THR A 27 -6.94 -53.76 22.05
C THR A 27 -5.81 -53.96 21.05
N TYR A 28 -6.16 -54.36 19.82
CA TYR A 28 -5.35 -54.00 18.67
C TYR A 28 -5.20 -52.48 18.77
N GLY A 29 -4.00 -52.04 19.14
CA GLY A 29 -3.62 -50.65 19.04
C GLY A 29 -3.66 -50.29 17.57
N PHE A 30 -4.85 -49.92 17.07
CA PHE A 30 -4.95 -48.89 16.06
C PHE A 30 -4.39 -47.65 16.75
N GLY A 31 -3.06 -47.56 16.75
CA GLY A 31 -2.41 -46.28 16.86
C GLY A 31 -3.08 -45.43 15.80
N VAL A 32 -3.93 -44.50 16.24
CA VAL A 32 -4.11 -43.26 15.51
C VAL A 32 -2.68 -42.73 15.46
N THR A 33 -1.98 -43.07 14.39
CA THR A 33 -0.81 -42.33 13.97
C THR A 33 -1.37 -40.93 13.85
N LYS A 34 -1.14 -40.10 14.86
CA LYS A 34 -1.12 -38.66 14.65
C LYS A 34 -0.21 -38.54 13.44
N SER A 35 -0.78 -38.24 12.28
CA SER A 35 -0.02 -37.82 11.14
C SER A 35 0.74 -36.62 11.67
N THR A 36 1.99 -36.83 12.05
CA THR A 36 2.85 -35.76 12.52
C THR A 36 3.07 -34.93 11.27
N GLN A 37 2.18 -33.97 11.03
CA GLN A 37 2.35 -33.00 9.97
C GLN A 37 3.71 -32.36 10.22
N LEU A 38 4.65 -32.61 9.31
CA LEU A 38 5.96 -32.01 9.39
C LEU A 38 5.78 -30.49 9.42
N PRO A 39 6.50 -29.76 10.28
CA PRO A 39 6.38 -28.32 10.35
C PRO A 39 6.78 -27.69 9.00
N LEU A 40 6.21 -26.52 8.70
CA LEU A 40 6.48 -25.82 7.45
C LEU A 40 7.97 -25.44 7.30
N TRP A 41 8.67 -25.24 8.42
CA TRP A 41 10.12 -25.12 8.50
C TRP A 41 10.66 -25.65 9.84
N THR A 42 11.98 -25.76 9.94
CA THR A 42 12.68 -26.06 11.20
C THR A 42 13.37 -24.82 11.74
N GLU A 43 13.39 -24.67 13.06
CA GLU A 43 14.20 -23.70 13.78
C GLU A 43 15.17 -24.45 14.68
N GLN A 44 16.44 -24.04 14.70
CA GLN A 44 17.36 -24.51 15.75
C GLN A 44 17.15 -23.66 16.99
N SER A 45 16.77 -24.31 18.11
CA SER A 45 16.59 -23.64 19.39
C SER A 45 17.87 -22.92 19.79
N SER A 46 17.79 -21.61 20.05
CA SER A 46 18.87 -20.89 20.72
C SER A 46 18.90 -21.33 22.18
N THR A 47 19.88 -22.13 22.57
CA THR A 47 20.21 -22.23 23.98
C THR A 47 20.77 -20.88 24.38
N ALA A 48 20.01 -20.11 25.18
CA ALA A 48 20.51 -18.91 25.85
C ALA A 48 21.62 -19.34 26.82
N GLY A 49 22.87 -19.38 26.34
CA GLY A 49 24.02 -19.83 27.11
C GLY A 49 25.26 -19.09 26.66
N ALA A 50 25.80 -18.27 27.57
CA ALA A 50 27.07 -17.53 27.55
C ALA A 50 27.39 -16.69 26.30
N ALA A 51 27.93 -15.49 26.51
CA ALA A 51 28.46 -14.67 25.42
C ALA A 51 29.47 -15.50 24.61
N PRO A 52 29.27 -15.68 23.29
CA PRO A 52 30.15 -16.53 22.51
C PRO A 52 31.55 -15.94 22.53
N THR A 53 32.54 -16.77 22.85
CA THR A 53 33.91 -16.55 22.37
C THR A 53 33.79 -16.38 20.86
N VAL A 54 34.29 -15.27 20.30
CA VAL A 54 34.23 -14.99 18.86
C VAL A 54 35.15 -15.99 18.14
N LEU A 55 34.63 -17.18 17.88
CA LEU A 55 35.18 -18.10 16.90
C LEU A 55 34.70 -17.62 15.54
N ALA A 56 35.64 -17.43 14.62
CA ALA A 56 35.31 -17.16 13.23
C ALA A 56 34.36 -18.26 12.72
N PRO A 57 33.33 -17.92 11.92
CA PRO A 57 32.40 -18.91 11.42
C PRO A 57 33.13 -19.97 10.60
N ASP A 58 32.81 -21.25 10.81
CA ASP A 58 33.31 -22.34 9.97
C ASP A 58 32.53 -22.36 8.65
N TRP A 59 32.90 -21.45 7.75
CA TRP A 59 32.27 -21.31 6.44
C TRP A 59 32.39 -22.56 5.58
N VAL A 60 33.46 -23.34 5.75
CA VAL A 60 33.65 -24.59 5.02
C VAL A 60 32.59 -25.60 5.43
N LYS A 61 32.38 -25.78 6.73
CA LYS A 61 31.32 -26.65 7.26
C LYS A 61 29.94 -26.15 6.85
N ILE A 62 29.65 -24.86 7.06
CA ILE A 62 28.34 -24.27 6.72
C ILE A 62 28.03 -24.45 5.23
N GLY A 63 28.99 -24.13 4.36
CA GLY A 63 28.85 -24.31 2.92
C GLY A 63 28.62 -25.77 2.54
N ARG A 64 29.43 -26.70 3.08
CA ARG A 64 29.26 -28.15 2.81
C ARG A 64 27.88 -28.65 3.23
N ASP A 65 27.43 -28.24 4.41
CA ASP A 65 26.21 -28.78 5.02
C ASP A 65 24.93 -28.18 4.39
N LEU A 66 24.97 -26.91 3.95
CA LEU A 66 23.76 -26.18 3.51
C LEU A 66 23.63 -25.99 2.00
N LYS A 67 24.73 -25.99 1.22
CA LYS A 67 24.67 -25.95 -0.26
C LYS A 67 23.70 -26.99 -0.86
N PRO A 68 23.59 -28.23 -0.33
CA PRO A 68 22.68 -29.22 -0.91
C PRO A 68 21.21 -28.82 -0.93
N ALA A 69 20.78 -27.99 0.02
CA ALA A 69 19.40 -27.51 0.13
C ALA A 69 19.09 -26.28 -0.74
N VAL A 70 20.10 -25.70 -1.40
CA VAL A 70 19.93 -24.57 -2.33
C VAL A 70 19.75 -25.11 -3.75
N VAL A 71 18.63 -24.76 -4.34
CA VAL A 71 18.17 -25.27 -5.64
C VAL A 71 18.28 -24.20 -6.72
N ASN A 72 18.44 -24.64 -7.96
CA ASN A 72 18.20 -23.81 -9.12
C ASN A 72 16.70 -23.80 -9.43
N VAL A 73 16.16 -22.62 -9.73
CA VAL A 73 14.78 -22.43 -10.18
C VAL A 73 14.84 -21.90 -11.61
N SER A 74 14.41 -22.72 -12.56
CA SER A 74 14.35 -22.35 -13.98
C SER A 74 12.90 -22.26 -14.42
N THR A 75 12.55 -21.15 -15.06
CA THR A 75 11.22 -20.94 -15.60
C THR A 75 11.25 -20.70 -17.09
N LYS A 76 10.24 -21.22 -17.79
CA LYS A 76 9.99 -20.94 -19.20
C LYS A 76 8.69 -20.16 -19.32
N ARG A 77 8.71 -19.11 -20.14
CA ARG A 77 7.51 -18.37 -20.56
C ARG A 77 7.25 -18.64 -22.04
N VAL A 78 6.08 -19.21 -22.36
CA VAL A 78 5.57 -19.31 -23.73
C VAL A 78 4.57 -18.18 -23.91
N GLN A 79 4.88 -17.20 -24.77
CA GLN A 79 4.08 -15.98 -24.87
C GLN A 79 3.15 -16.01 -26.10
N GLY A 80 1.84 -15.89 -25.86
CA GLY A 80 0.91 -15.20 -26.77
C GLY A 80 0.94 -13.69 -26.50
N PRO A 81 0.42 -12.82 -27.39
CA PRO A 81 0.60 -11.38 -27.26
C PRO A 81 0.02 -10.89 -25.93
N ALA A 82 0.83 -10.26 -25.08
CA ALA A 82 0.40 -9.76 -23.78
C ALA A 82 0.83 -8.31 -23.57
N PRO A 83 0.02 -7.49 -22.88
CA PRO A 83 0.26 -6.06 -22.68
C PRO A 83 1.48 -5.82 -21.79
N GLU A 84 2.08 -4.63 -21.91
CA GLU A 84 3.05 -4.13 -20.93
C GLU A 84 2.39 -4.04 -19.55
N MET A 85 2.93 -4.78 -18.57
CA MET A 85 2.63 -4.60 -17.15
C MET A 85 3.93 -4.28 -16.43
N GLY A 86 3.91 -3.24 -15.61
CA GLY A 86 5.07 -2.70 -14.89
C GLY A 86 5.70 -3.68 -13.90
N THR A 87 6.93 -3.37 -13.49
CA THR A 87 7.72 -4.17 -12.55
C THR A 87 7.22 -4.02 -11.11
N PRO A 88 7.53 -4.97 -10.20
CA PRO A 88 7.10 -4.91 -8.80
C PRO A 88 7.74 -3.77 -7.99
N PHE A 89 8.66 -3.00 -8.57
CA PHE A 89 9.41 -1.92 -7.93
C PHE A 89 8.84 -0.52 -8.22
N GLY A 90 7.68 -0.42 -8.87
CA GLY A 90 7.11 0.84 -9.37
C GLY A 90 7.79 1.33 -10.65
N GLU A 91 7.06 2.06 -11.49
CA GLU A 91 7.59 2.63 -12.73
C GLU A 91 8.75 3.60 -12.42
N ASP A 92 9.86 3.45 -13.16
CA ASP A 92 11.05 4.32 -13.14
C ASP A 92 11.91 4.31 -11.85
N SER A 93 11.66 3.39 -10.92
CA SER A 93 12.59 3.20 -9.79
C SER A 93 14.00 2.80 -10.29
N PRO A 94 15.07 3.09 -9.52
CA PRO A 94 16.41 2.62 -9.86
C PRO A 94 16.49 1.11 -10.09
N PHE A 95 15.63 0.35 -9.39
CA PHE A 95 15.50 -1.10 -9.55
C PHE A 95 14.73 -1.46 -10.82
N ASP A 96 13.62 -0.79 -11.12
CA ASP A 96 12.89 -0.98 -12.37
C ASP A 96 13.79 -0.77 -13.59
N ARG A 97 14.63 0.27 -13.59
CA ARG A 97 15.65 0.48 -14.64
C ARG A 97 16.66 -0.67 -14.70
N TYR A 98 17.24 -1.07 -13.58
CA TYR A 98 18.15 -2.22 -13.52
C TYR A 98 17.50 -3.49 -14.10
N PHE A 99 16.26 -3.78 -13.70
CA PHE A 99 15.53 -4.97 -14.14
C PHE A 99 15.12 -4.88 -15.61
N ARG A 100 14.70 -3.70 -16.09
CA ARG A 100 14.38 -3.46 -17.50
C ARG A 100 15.62 -3.62 -18.37
N ASP A 101 16.77 -3.10 -17.94
CA ASP A 101 18.02 -3.13 -18.70
C ASP A 101 18.66 -4.53 -18.74
N HIS A 102 18.43 -5.37 -17.72
CA HIS A 102 18.98 -6.73 -17.64
C HIS A 102 17.98 -7.84 -18.01
N PHE A 103 16.67 -7.56 -17.98
CA PHE A 103 15.60 -8.55 -18.15
C PHE A 103 14.44 -8.14 -19.08
N GLY A 104 14.43 -6.94 -19.69
CA GLY A 104 13.45 -6.52 -20.72
C GLY A 104 14.10 -5.84 -21.94
N THR A 105 13.37 -5.44 -22.99
CA THR A 105 12.72 -6.26 -24.02
C THR A 105 13.70 -6.55 -25.19
N ARG A 106 13.95 -7.84 -25.49
CA ARG A 106 14.52 -8.29 -26.78
C ARG A 106 13.48 -9.13 -27.53
N PRO A 107 13.45 -9.12 -28.88
CA PRO A 107 12.34 -9.65 -29.66
C PRO A 107 12.14 -11.16 -29.45
N GLN A 108 10.87 -11.54 -29.61
CA GLN A 108 10.26 -12.86 -29.39
C GLN A 108 11.21 -14.06 -29.53
N ARG A 109 11.58 -14.64 -28.39
CA ARG A 109 12.04 -16.03 -28.24
C ARG A 109 11.70 -16.48 -26.82
N GLN A 110 11.51 -17.79 -26.61
CA GLN A 110 11.26 -18.37 -25.27
C GLN A 110 12.23 -17.78 -24.25
N VAL A 111 11.76 -16.90 -23.38
CA VAL A 111 12.60 -16.31 -22.33
C VAL A 111 12.69 -17.35 -21.22
N ARG A 112 13.91 -17.85 -20.99
CA ARG A 112 14.23 -18.64 -19.80
C ARG A 112 14.65 -17.66 -18.71
N SER A 113 13.92 -17.65 -17.60
CA SER A 113 14.39 -16.99 -16.38
C SER A 113 15.03 -18.04 -15.46
N MET A 114 16.04 -17.62 -14.72
CA MET A 114 16.86 -18.47 -13.86
C MET A 114 17.13 -17.73 -12.56
N GLY A 115 16.91 -18.44 -11.45
CA GLY A 115 17.18 -17.95 -10.11
C GLY A 115 17.52 -19.10 -9.17
N SER A 116 17.54 -18.77 -7.88
CA SER A 116 17.78 -19.70 -6.79
C SER A 116 16.54 -19.87 -5.94
N GLY A 117 16.50 -20.94 -5.18
CA GLY A 117 15.59 -21.13 -4.06
C GLY A 117 16.24 -21.99 -3.00
N PHE A 118 15.57 -22.21 -1.88
CA PHE A 118 16.04 -23.16 -0.87
C PHE A 118 14.90 -23.93 -0.24
N ILE A 119 15.16 -25.20 0.06
CA ILE A 119 14.18 -26.13 0.61
C ILE A 119 14.04 -25.88 2.11
N ILE A 120 12.82 -25.60 2.56
CA ILE A 120 12.52 -25.27 3.97
C ILE A 120 11.99 -26.46 4.77
N ASN A 121 11.50 -27.51 4.11
CA ASN A 121 11.08 -28.74 4.79
C ASN A 121 11.19 -30.00 3.89
N ALA A 122 11.11 -31.17 4.52
CA ALA A 122 11.19 -32.46 3.84
C ALA A 122 9.98 -32.77 2.94
N ASN A 123 8.88 -32.00 3.06
CA ASN A 123 7.74 -32.09 2.14
C ASN A 123 8.03 -31.43 0.78
N GLY A 124 9.17 -30.74 0.61
CA GLY A 124 9.57 -30.14 -0.65
C GLY A 124 9.02 -28.75 -0.88
N TYR A 125 8.70 -28.01 0.19
CA TYR A 125 8.46 -26.58 0.08
C TYR A 125 9.77 -25.82 -0.13
N ILE A 126 9.76 -24.90 -1.08
CA ILE A 126 10.92 -24.08 -1.48
C ILE A 126 10.54 -22.61 -1.45
N VAL A 127 11.36 -21.78 -0.82
CA VAL A 127 11.24 -20.32 -0.87
C VAL A 127 12.11 -19.77 -1.98
N THR A 128 11.58 -18.80 -2.72
CA THR A 128 12.29 -18.02 -3.75
C THR A 128 11.66 -16.62 -3.86
N ASN A 129 12.16 -15.79 -4.77
CA ASN A 129 11.55 -14.50 -5.07
C ASN A 129 10.35 -14.63 -6.02
N ASN A 130 9.41 -13.69 -5.93
CA ASN A 130 8.29 -13.62 -6.88
C ASN A 130 8.77 -13.36 -8.31
N HIS A 131 9.70 -12.42 -8.51
CA HIS A 131 10.19 -12.08 -9.84
C HIS A 131 10.90 -13.24 -10.57
N VAL A 132 11.40 -14.24 -9.83
CA VAL A 132 12.02 -15.45 -10.41
C VAL A 132 10.96 -16.32 -11.11
N VAL A 133 9.73 -16.31 -10.60
CA VAL A 133 8.65 -17.20 -11.03
C VAL A 133 7.47 -16.49 -11.69
N ASP A 134 7.53 -15.17 -11.79
CA ASP A 134 6.45 -14.38 -12.39
C ASP A 134 6.27 -14.68 -13.88
N GLY A 135 5.00 -14.82 -14.30
CA GLY A 135 4.62 -15.16 -15.67
C GLY A 135 5.12 -16.53 -16.18
N ALA A 136 5.68 -17.38 -15.31
CA ALA A 136 6.19 -18.70 -15.69
C ALA A 136 5.06 -19.65 -16.09
N THR A 137 5.14 -20.25 -17.29
CA THR A 137 4.21 -21.29 -17.73
C THR A 137 4.71 -22.70 -17.41
N GLN A 138 6.03 -22.85 -17.27
CA GLN A 138 6.67 -24.07 -16.77
C GLN A 138 7.73 -23.69 -15.74
N LEU A 139 7.81 -24.47 -14.66
CA LEU A 139 8.80 -24.30 -13.60
C LEU A 139 9.51 -25.63 -13.37
N GLN A 140 10.84 -25.59 -13.43
CA GLN A 140 11.72 -26.72 -13.16
C GLN A 140 12.64 -26.36 -12.01
N VAL A 141 12.79 -27.28 -11.07
CA VAL A 141 13.70 -27.16 -9.93
C VAL A 141 14.80 -28.20 -10.09
N LYS A 142 16.05 -27.78 -9.97
CA LYS A 142 17.21 -28.68 -10.00
C LYS A 142 17.98 -28.62 -8.68
N LEU A 143 18.20 -29.78 -8.08
CA LEU A 143 18.93 -29.94 -6.82
C LEU A 143 20.45 -30.00 -7.05
N SER A 144 21.21 -29.87 -5.97
CA SER A 144 22.68 -29.98 -5.98
C SER A 144 23.20 -31.32 -6.48
N ASP A 145 22.43 -32.39 -6.28
CA ASP A 145 22.76 -33.76 -6.64
C ASP A 145 22.39 -34.09 -8.11
N GLY A 146 21.94 -33.09 -8.86
CA GLY A 146 21.57 -33.22 -10.27
C GLY A 146 20.13 -33.69 -10.51
N ARG A 147 19.36 -34.06 -9.47
CA ARG A 147 17.94 -34.41 -9.64
C ARG A 147 17.15 -33.19 -10.12
N GLU A 148 16.25 -33.42 -11.07
CA GLU A 148 15.37 -32.40 -11.64
C GLU A 148 13.91 -32.75 -11.37
N PHE A 149 13.13 -31.76 -10.94
CA PHE A 149 11.71 -31.91 -10.62
C PHE A 149 10.89 -30.84 -11.30
N GLN A 150 9.68 -31.19 -11.72
CA GLN A 150 8.69 -30.19 -12.07
C GLN A 150 8.13 -29.57 -10.78
N GLY A 151 8.28 -28.26 -10.64
CA GLY A 151 7.78 -27.55 -9.47
C GLY A 151 6.43 -26.91 -9.73
N LYS A 152 5.68 -26.69 -8.65
CA LYS A 152 4.41 -25.95 -8.64
C LYS A 152 4.57 -24.68 -7.82
N VAL A 153 4.01 -23.59 -8.32
CA VAL A 153 3.84 -22.37 -7.51
C VAL A 153 2.67 -22.61 -6.57
N VAL A 154 2.94 -22.66 -5.26
CA VAL A 154 1.90 -22.76 -4.22
C VAL A 154 1.18 -21.42 -4.10
N GLY A 155 1.95 -20.34 -4.13
CA GLY A 155 1.45 -18.98 -4.09
C GLY A 155 2.56 -17.95 -4.24
N ARG A 156 2.18 -16.69 -4.46
CA ARG A 156 3.10 -15.57 -4.70
C ARG A 156 2.61 -14.33 -3.97
N ASP A 157 3.56 -13.52 -3.54
CA ASP A 157 3.32 -12.21 -2.97
C ASP A 157 4.17 -11.14 -3.67
N PRO A 158 3.62 -10.49 -4.71
CA PRO A 158 4.35 -9.48 -5.47
C PRO A 158 4.82 -8.29 -4.62
N LYS A 159 4.05 -7.88 -3.59
CA LYS A 159 4.38 -6.67 -2.80
C LYS A 159 5.58 -6.87 -1.85
N THR A 160 6.00 -8.11 -1.60
CA THR A 160 7.23 -8.42 -0.83
C THR A 160 8.25 -9.17 -1.67
N ASP A 161 7.97 -9.39 -2.96
CA ASP A 161 8.79 -10.16 -3.87
C ASP A 161 9.11 -11.59 -3.38
N LEU A 162 8.13 -12.29 -2.78
CA LEU A 162 8.28 -13.67 -2.29
C LEU A 162 7.37 -14.64 -3.02
N ALA A 163 7.85 -15.88 -3.21
CA ALA A 163 7.05 -16.98 -3.71
C ALA A 163 7.35 -18.28 -2.94
N LEU A 164 6.32 -19.10 -2.81
CA LEU A 164 6.41 -20.44 -2.24
C LEU A 164 6.18 -21.47 -3.35
N LEU A 165 7.13 -22.38 -3.51
CA LEU A 165 7.07 -23.46 -4.48
C LEU A 165 6.95 -24.81 -3.78
N LYS A 166 6.51 -25.83 -4.52
CA LYS A 166 6.42 -27.21 -4.08
C LYS A 166 6.99 -28.15 -5.15
N ILE A 167 7.81 -29.11 -4.72
CA ILE A 167 8.24 -30.26 -5.53
C ILE A 167 7.80 -31.57 -4.84
N GLU A 168 7.62 -32.63 -5.64
CA GLU A 168 7.36 -33.98 -5.13
C GLU A 168 8.65 -34.79 -5.16
N ALA A 169 9.29 -34.93 -4.00
CA ALA A 169 10.58 -35.61 -3.85
C ALA A 169 10.80 -36.07 -2.40
N THR A 170 11.63 -37.10 -2.22
CA THR A 170 12.04 -37.63 -0.90
C THR A 170 13.54 -37.46 -0.69
N GLY A 171 13.99 -37.56 0.57
CA GLY A 171 15.41 -37.39 0.91
C GLY A 171 15.90 -35.99 0.58
N LEU A 172 15.09 -34.98 0.88
CA LEU A 172 15.40 -33.58 0.60
C LEU A 172 16.27 -32.99 1.73
N PRO A 173 17.40 -32.35 1.40
CA PRO A 173 18.12 -31.51 2.36
C PRO A 173 17.31 -30.25 2.67
N VAL A 174 17.39 -29.76 3.91
CA VAL A 174 16.60 -28.61 4.38
C VAL A 174 17.50 -27.58 5.05
N ILE A 175 17.15 -26.30 4.96
CA ILE A 175 17.83 -25.22 5.69
C ILE A 175 16.93 -24.69 6.80
N PRO A 176 17.40 -24.62 8.07
CA PRO A 176 16.62 -24.04 9.15
C PRO A 176 16.47 -22.52 8.98
N LEU A 177 15.30 -22.00 9.34
CA LEU A 177 15.06 -20.55 9.37
C LEU A 177 15.48 -19.97 10.72
N GLY A 178 16.16 -18.82 10.68
CA GLY A 178 16.59 -18.07 11.87
C GLY A 178 15.61 -16.96 12.22
N ASP A 179 16.13 -15.94 12.90
CA ASP A 179 15.41 -14.72 13.26
C ASP A 179 16.20 -13.51 12.74
N SER A 180 15.55 -12.69 11.91
CA SER A 180 16.14 -11.48 11.36
C SER A 180 15.90 -10.23 12.21
N SER A 181 14.98 -10.30 13.18
CA SER A 181 14.61 -9.15 14.02
C SER A 181 15.71 -8.77 15.03
N ALA A 182 16.58 -9.73 15.36
CA ALA A 182 17.69 -9.56 16.29
C ALA A 182 19.05 -9.32 15.61
N LEU A 183 19.09 -9.12 14.28
CA LEU A 183 20.33 -8.92 13.54
C LEU A 183 21.03 -7.63 13.94
N GLN A 184 22.34 -7.74 14.15
CA GLN A 184 23.23 -6.62 14.39
C GLN A 184 24.11 -6.34 13.17
N VAL A 185 24.37 -5.05 12.92
CA VAL A 185 25.33 -4.63 11.90
C VAL A 185 26.71 -5.16 12.26
N GLY A 186 27.41 -5.73 11.29
CA GLY A 186 28.70 -6.41 11.47
C GLY A 186 28.60 -7.92 11.67
N GLU A 187 27.39 -8.49 11.84
CA GLU A 187 27.26 -9.95 11.91
C GLU A 187 27.74 -10.60 10.61
N PRO A 188 28.60 -11.64 10.69
CA PRO A 188 29.09 -12.34 9.52
C PRO A 188 28.00 -13.16 8.84
N VAL A 189 27.94 -13.08 7.51
CA VAL A 189 26.92 -13.74 6.69
C VAL A 189 27.50 -14.42 5.45
N MET A 190 26.76 -15.41 4.96
CA MET A 190 27.03 -16.13 3.73
C MET A 190 25.81 -16.09 2.82
N ALA A 191 25.96 -15.62 1.59
CA ALA A 191 24.96 -15.76 0.55
C ALA A 191 25.27 -17.01 -0.29
N ILE A 192 24.26 -17.84 -0.50
CA ILE A 192 24.35 -19.02 -1.36
C ILE A 192 23.34 -18.88 -2.50
N GLY A 193 23.75 -19.23 -3.72
CA GLY A 193 22.85 -19.35 -4.86
C GLY A 193 23.27 -20.47 -5.80
N ASN A 194 22.38 -20.84 -6.71
CA ASN A 194 22.58 -21.84 -7.75
C ASN A 194 22.16 -21.26 -9.12
N PRO A 195 22.85 -20.22 -9.62
CA PRO A 195 22.43 -19.45 -10.78
C PRO A 195 22.35 -20.28 -12.08
N PHE A 196 23.18 -21.33 -12.23
CA PHE A 196 23.33 -22.08 -13.48
C PHE A 196 22.96 -23.56 -13.41
N GLY A 197 22.60 -24.08 -12.22
CA GLY A 197 22.30 -25.50 -12.05
C GLY A 197 23.49 -26.43 -12.31
N LEU A 198 24.73 -25.89 -12.27
CA LEU A 198 25.99 -26.61 -12.46
C LEU A 198 26.71 -26.77 -11.12
N GLU A 199 26.98 -25.65 -10.43
CA GLU A 199 27.52 -25.59 -9.08
C GLU A 199 26.94 -24.39 -8.31
N GLN A 200 26.71 -24.53 -7.00
CA GLN A 200 26.30 -23.40 -6.16
C GLN A 200 27.45 -22.43 -5.93
N THR A 201 27.16 -21.14 -6.08
CA THR A 201 28.04 -20.03 -5.74
C THR A 201 27.84 -19.66 -4.28
N VAL A 202 28.96 -19.46 -3.57
CA VAL A 202 28.99 -19.00 -2.19
C VAL A 202 29.78 -17.71 -2.12
N THR A 203 29.22 -16.70 -1.47
CA THR A 203 29.89 -15.43 -1.17
C THR A 203 29.71 -15.10 0.31
N THR A 204 30.71 -14.50 0.93
CA THR A 204 30.66 -14.14 2.35
C THR A 204 30.84 -12.64 2.51
N GLY A 205 30.34 -12.11 3.62
CA GLY A 205 30.37 -10.70 3.97
C GLY A 205 29.82 -10.51 5.38
N ILE A 206 29.28 -9.33 5.64
CA ILE A 206 28.61 -8.95 6.89
C ILE A 206 27.22 -8.38 6.61
N VAL A 207 26.41 -8.26 7.66
CA VAL A 207 25.27 -7.36 7.67
C VAL A 207 25.80 -5.92 7.70
N SER A 208 25.64 -5.19 6.61
CA SER A 208 26.08 -3.79 6.51
C SER A 208 25.06 -2.81 7.07
N ALA A 209 23.77 -3.14 7.02
CA ALA A 209 22.67 -2.37 7.60
C ALA A 209 21.41 -3.23 7.72
N THR A 210 20.50 -2.86 8.61
CA THR A 210 19.17 -3.46 8.71
C THR A 210 18.08 -2.43 8.41
N GLY A 211 16.96 -2.92 7.88
CA GLY A 211 15.77 -2.15 7.61
C GLY A 211 15.93 -1.01 6.60
N ARG A 212 16.63 -1.27 5.51
CA ARG A 212 16.76 -0.31 4.42
C ARG A 212 15.44 -0.15 3.68
N SER A 213 15.05 1.11 3.50
CA SER A 213 14.04 1.51 2.51
C SER A 213 14.75 1.85 1.22
N ILE A 214 14.42 1.16 0.13
CA ILE A 214 15.06 1.35 -1.18
C ILE A 214 14.06 1.85 -2.23
N GLY A 215 12.80 2.02 -1.86
CA GLY A 215 11.73 2.46 -2.75
C GLY A 215 11.16 1.31 -3.59
N ALA A 216 11.32 0.06 -3.14
CA ALA A 216 10.76 -1.11 -3.83
C ALA A 216 9.26 -1.27 -3.55
N GLY A 217 8.79 -0.82 -2.39
CA GLY A 217 7.38 -0.83 -2.06
C GLY A 217 7.08 -0.39 -0.63
N PRO A 218 5.81 -0.45 -0.22
CA PRO A 218 5.36 0.01 1.09
C PRO A 218 5.82 -0.88 2.27
N TYR A 219 6.46 -2.02 1.98
CA TYR A 219 6.93 -2.99 2.98
C TYR A 219 8.45 -3.12 3.04
N ASP A 220 9.18 -2.16 2.47
CA ASP A 220 10.64 -2.18 2.48
C ASP A 220 11.20 -2.29 3.90
N ASP A 221 12.11 -3.25 4.10
CA ASP A 221 12.87 -3.45 5.34
C ASP A 221 14.12 -4.28 5.08
N PHE A 222 14.81 -4.02 3.96
CA PHE A 222 15.86 -4.92 3.47
C PHE A 222 17.05 -5.00 4.44
N ILE A 223 17.61 -6.20 4.54
CA ILE A 223 18.95 -6.42 5.10
C ILE A 223 19.93 -6.02 4.00
N GLN A 224 20.85 -5.11 4.30
CA GLN A 224 21.96 -4.79 3.42
C GLN A 224 23.16 -5.66 3.79
N THR A 225 23.84 -6.21 2.77
CA THR A 225 25.08 -6.97 2.94
C THR A 225 26.10 -6.59 1.87
N ASP A 226 27.38 -6.71 2.21
CA ASP A 226 28.50 -6.60 1.27
C ASP A 226 28.90 -7.96 0.68
N ALA A 227 28.28 -9.06 1.11
CA ALA A 227 28.39 -10.34 0.43
C ALA A 227 27.90 -10.16 -1.02
N SER A 228 28.69 -10.65 -1.98
CA SER A 228 28.36 -10.50 -3.40
C SER A 228 27.06 -11.24 -3.76
N VAL A 229 25.97 -10.48 -3.87
CA VAL A 229 24.71 -10.89 -4.47
C VAL A 229 24.80 -10.53 -5.95
N ASN A 230 24.56 -11.46 -6.86
CA ASN A 230 24.59 -11.23 -8.30
C ASN A 230 23.36 -11.89 -8.93
N PRO A 231 23.00 -11.53 -10.19
CA PRO A 231 21.96 -12.23 -10.93
C PRO A 231 22.12 -13.75 -10.84
N GLY A 232 21.04 -14.41 -10.43
CA GLY A 232 20.96 -15.86 -10.24
C GLY A 232 21.24 -16.34 -8.80
N ASN A 233 21.75 -15.50 -7.89
CA ASN A 233 21.64 -15.75 -6.44
C ASN A 233 20.29 -15.30 -5.87
N SER A 234 19.51 -14.52 -6.63
CA SER A 234 18.16 -14.08 -6.25
C SER A 234 17.27 -15.28 -5.94
N GLY A 235 16.56 -15.20 -4.81
CA GLY A 235 15.75 -16.25 -4.22
C GLY A 235 16.53 -17.23 -3.33
N GLY A 236 17.87 -17.20 -3.37
CA GLY A 236 18.73 -17.99 -2.51
C GLY A 236 18.84 -17.43 -1.08
N PRO A 237 19.33 -18.20 -0.11
CA PRO A 237 19.39 -17.78 1.29
C PRO A 237 20.59 -16.88 1.59
N LEU A 238 20.37 -15.91 2.48
CA LEU A 238 21.40 -15.23 3.27
C LEU A 238 21.45 -15.90 4.66
N ILE A 239 22.62 -16.41 5.04
CA ILE A 239 22.81 -17.33 6.17
C ILE A 239 23.73 -16.69 7.21
N ASN A 240 23.38 -16.80 8.49
CA ASN A 240 24.23 -16.35 9.59
C ASN A 240 25.31 -17.40 9.96
N ALA A 241 26.24 -17.04 10.84
CA ALA A 241 27.27 -17.95 11.35
C ALA A 241 26.76 -19.22 12.05
N ARG A 242 25.48 -19.29 12.40
CA ARG A 242 24.84 -20.48 13.01
C ARG A 242 24.27 -21.43 11.95
N GLY A 243 24.36 -21.10 10.66
CA GLY A 243 23.80 -21.90 9.59
C GLY A 243 22.28 -21.74 9.42
N GLN A 244 21.72 -20.62 9.87
CA GLN A 244 20.29 -20.33 9.76
C GLN A 244 20.03 -19.26 8.71
N VAL A 245 18.94 -19.40 7.93
CA VAL A 245 18.51 -18.36 6.99
C VAL A 245 18.04 -17.14 7.76
N ILE A 246 18.63 -15.99 7.50
CA ILE A 246 18.24 -14.68 8.06
C ILE A 246 17.66 -13.74 6.99
N GLY A 247 17.85 -14.05 5.70
CA GLY A 247 17.21 -13.32 4.63
C GLY A 247 17.16 -14.10 3.31
N ILE A 248 16.44 -13.55 2.34
CA ILE A 248 16.30 -14.08 0.97
C ILE A 248 16.96 -13.06 0.04
N ASN A 249 18.06 -13.44 -0.60
CA ASN A 249 18.80 -12.58 -1.52
C ASN A 249 17.87 -12.14 -2.64
N THR A 250 17.82 -10.85 -2.96
CA THR A 250 16.79 -10.33 -3.87
C THR A 250 17.34 -9.40 -4.93
N ALA A 251 18.17 -8.43 -4.55
CA ALA A 251 18.59 -7.34 -5.42
C ALA A 251 19.98 -6.82 -5.05
N ILE A 252 20.53 -6.00 -5.94
CA ILE A 252 21.73 -5.20 -5.71
C ILE A 252 21.49 -3.75 -6.11
N PHE A 253 22.26 -2.85 -5.52
CA PHE A 253 22.44 -1.51 -6.08
C PHE A 253 23.65 -1.54 -7.02
N SER A 254 23.44 -1.39 -8.33
CA SER A 254 24.55 -1.42 -9.30
C SER A 254 24.25 -0.58 -10.54
N GLN A 255 25.24 0.20 -10.98
CA GLN A 255 25.22 0.89 -12.28
C GLN A 255 25.74 0.00 -13.41
N SER A 256 26.55 -1.01 -13.10
CA SER A 256 27.26 -1.86 -14.08
C SER A 256 26.63 -3.24 -14.28
N GLY A 257 25.64 -3.62 -13.47
CA GLY A 257 25.03 -4.95 -13.51
C GLY A 257 25.57 -5.94 -12.47
N GLY A 258 26.78 -5.72 -11.96
CA GLY A 258 27.44 -6.58 -10.97
C GLY A 258 27.48 -6.00 -9.56
N SER A 259 27.72 -6.86 -8.55
CA SER A 259 27.89 -6.44 -7.16
C SER A 259 29.02 -5.40 -7.01
N VAL A 260 28.71 -4.29 -6.36
CA VAL A 260 29.69 -3.28 -5.90
C VAL A 260 29.83 -3.28 -4.38
N GLY A 261 29.47 -4.39 -3.72
CA GLY A 261 29.44 -4.51 -2.25
C GLY A 261 28.17 -3.94 -1.61
N ILE A 262 27.08 -3.78 -2.37
CA ILE A 262 25.78 -3.33 -1.88
C ILE A 262 24.70 -4.30 -2.38
N GLY A 263 24.49 -5.38 -1.63
CA GLY A 263 23.44 -6.36 -1.84
C GLY A 263 22.29 -6.21 -0.84
N PHE A 264 21.11 -6.67 -1.23
CA PHE A 264 19.89 -6.64 -0.42
C PHE A 264 19.25 -8.01 -0.28
N ALA A 265 18.73 -8.29 0.90
CA ALA A 265 17.95 -9.48 1.20
C ALA A 265 16.65 -9.14 1.94
N ILE A 266 15.56 -9.83 1.61
CA ILE A 266 14.27 -9.75 2.31
C ILE A 266 14.43 -10.45 3.67
N PRO A 267 14.08 -9.83 4.81
CA PRO A 267 14.24 -10.45 6.13
C PRO A 267 13.45 -11.76 6.28
N VAL A 268 14.06 -12.78 6.88
CA VAL A 268 13.39 -14.09 7.09
C VAL A 268 12.14 -13.99 7.96
N SER A 269 12.08 -13.02 8.88
CA SER A 269 10.92 -12.84 9.77
C SER A 269 9.67 -12.42 8.99
N LEU A 270 9.84 -11.54 7.99
CA LEU A 270 8.77 -11.19 7.03
C LEU A 270 8.40 -12.41 6.18
N ALA A 271 9.41 -13.15 5.69
CA ALA A 271 9.19 -14.31 4.87
C ALA A 271 8.43 -15.44 5.59
N LYS A 272 8.67 -15.68 6.88
CA LYS A 272 7.92 -16.66 7.69
C LYS A 272 6.42 -16.36 7.69
N SER A 273 6.03 -15.10 7.89
CA SER A 273 4.61 -14.69 7.87
C SER A 273 3.98 -14.91 6.49
N VAL A 274 4.67 -14.46 5.44
CA VAL A 274 4.21 -14.59 4.04
C VAL A 274 4.10 -16.06 3.63
N VAL A 275 5.15 -16.85 3.82
CA VAL A 275 5.21 -18.26 3.43
C VAL A 275 4.17 -19.10 4.17
N THR A 276 3.86 -18.77 5.43
CA THR A 276 2.76 -19.42 6.16
C THR A 276 1.43 -19.21 5.45
N GLN A 277 1.09 -17.96 5.11
CA GLN A 277 -0.16 -17.66 4.40
C GLN A 277 -0.21 -18.29 3.01
N LEU A 278 0.91 -18.26 2.27
CA LEU A 278 1.00 -18.91 0.98
C LEU A 278 0.83 -20.43 1.08
N ALA A 279 1.35 -21.07 2.13
CA ALA A 279 1.15 -22.50 2.36
C ALA A 279 -0.31 -22.84 2.71
N ASP A 280 -0.97 -21.97 3.49
CA ASP A 280 -2.33 -22.18 3.99
C ASP A 280 -3.41 -21.93 2.93
N SER A 281 -3.32 -20.82 2.19
CA SER A 281 -4.37 -20.36 1.25
C SER A 281 -3.88 -20.04 -0.17
N GLY A 282 -2.58 -20.09 -0.43
CA GLY A 282 -1.98 -19.69 -1.71
C GLY A 282 -1.94 -18.18 -1.95
N THR A 283 -2.44 -17.37 -1.02
CA THR A 283 -2.58 -15.91 -1.13
C THR A 283 -2.16 -15.22 0.16
N VAL A 284 -1.68 -13.98 0.06
CA VAL A 284 -1.35 -13.15 1.24
C VAL A 284 -2.46 -12.12 1.44
N THR A 285 -3.10 -12.15 2.60
CA THR A 285 -4.10 -11.14 2.98
C THR A 285 -3.45 -10.14 3.92
N ARG A 286 -3.47 -8.86 3.55
CA ARG A 286 -2.84 -7.80 4.36
C ARG A 286 -3.83 -7.09 5.24
N GLY A 287 -3.42 -6.89 6.49
CA GLY A 287 -4.10 -5.99 7.40
C GLY A 287 -4.08 -4.54 6.91
N TRP A 288 -5.12 -3.81 7.27
CA TRP A 288 -5.31 -2.40 7.01
C TRP A 288 -5.82 -1.70 8.26
N LEU A 289 -5.13 -0.63 8.64
CA LEU A 289 -5.48 0.21 9.77
C LEU A 289 -6.23 1.49 9.31
N GLY A 290 -5.94 1.98 8.10
CA GLY A 290 -6.57 3.15 7.51
C GLY A 290 -6.12 4.49 8.11
N VAL A 291 -4.80 4.64 8.23
CA VAL A 291 -4.12 5.90 8.55
C VAL A 291 -3.17 6.29 7.41
N ALA A 292 -3.02 7.59 7.18
CA ALA A 292 -1.85 8.13 6.50
C ALA A 292 -0.84 8.55 7.57
N ILE A 293 0.43 8.29 7.32
CA ILE A 293 1.51 8.54 8.27
C ILE A 293 2.66 9.28 7.60
N GLN A 294 3.44 9.98 8.42
CA GLN A 294 4.67 10.63 8.01
C GLN A 294 5.80 10.37 9.03
N PRO A 295 7.07 10.46 8.60
CA PRO A 295 8.20 10.47 9.52
C PRO A 295 8.09 11.64 10.49
N LEU A 296 8.59 11.44 11.72
CA LEU A 296 8.71 12.51 12.68
C LEU A 296 10.08 13.19 12.53
N THR A 297 10.10 14.34 11.85
CA THR A 297 11.31 15.16 11.75
C THR A 297 11.68 15.78 13.10
N PRO A 298 12.93 16.22 13.32
CA PRO A 298 13.31 16.89 14.56
C PRO A 298 12.41 18.08 14.94
N ASP A 299 11.95 18.86 13.97
CA ASP A 299 11.11 20.03 14.23
C ASP A 299 9.65 19.65 14.51
N LEU A 300 9.13 18.60 13.86
CA LEU A 300 7.87 18.00 14.25
C LEU A 300 7.96 17.41 15.66
N ALA A 301 9.03 16.68 16.00
CA ALA A 301 9.24 16.12 17.33
C ALA A 301 9.17 17.20 18.42
N LYS A 302 9.88 18.33 18.24
CA LYS A 302 9.80 19.49 19.15
C LYS A 302 8.37 20.01 19.30
N THR A 303 7.66 20.17 18.19
CA THR A 303 6.28 20.68 18.17
C THR A 303 5.30 19.77 18.92
N PHE A 304 5.48 18.46 18.78
CA PHE A 304 4.65 17.45 19.44
C PHE A 304 5.19 17.07 20.83
N ASN A 305 6.12 17.85 21.40
CA ASN A 305 6.75 17.65 22.71
C ASN A 305 7.37 16.26 22.88
N ARG A 306 8.01 15.76 21.83
CA ARG A 306 8.68 14.47 21.82
C ARG A 306 10.20 14.66 21.87
N PRO A 307 10.91 13.96 22.78
CA PRO A 307 12.36 14.11 22.93
C PRO A 307 13.18 13.43 21.82
N ASP A 308 12.58 12.51 21.07
CA ASP A 308 13.22 11.81 19.96
C ASP A 308 12.35 11.84 18.70
N THR A 309 12.88 11.33 17.58
CA THR A 309 12.21 11.25 16.27
C THR A 309 11.55 9.90 16.02
N LYS A 310 11.35 9.08 17.07
CA LYS A 310 10.78 7.74 16.91
C LYS A 310 9.26 7.79 16.73
N GLY A 311 8.71 6.74 16.12
CA GLY A 311 7.27 6.59 15.91
C GLY A 311 6.80 6.95 14.51
N ALA A 312 5.50 6.81 14.30
CA ALA A 312 4.82 7.19 13.06
C ALA A 312 3.79 8.27 13.37
N LEU A 313 3.99 9.48 12.85
CA LEU A 313 3.05 10.59 13.02
C LEU A 313 1.86 10.37 12.09
N VAL A 314 0.65 10.30 12.66
CA VAL A 314 -0.60 10.15 11.91
C VAL A 314 -0.96 11.49 11.29
N SER A 315 -0.90 11.59 9.96
CA SER A 315 -1.25 12.80 9.23
C SER A 315 -2.74 12.86 8.91
N SER A 316 -3.36 11.71 8.60
CA SER A 316 -4.80 11.60 8.43
C SER A 316 -5.33 10.24 8.86
N VAL A 317 -6.63 10.20 9.13
CA VAL A 317 -7.36 8.97 9.44
C VAL A 317 -8.48 8.80 8.44
N THR A 318 -8.50 7.66 7.74
CA THR A 318 -9.54 7.37 6.75
C THR A 318 -10.90 7.23 7.47
N PRO A 319 -11.96 7.92 7.03
CA PRO A 319 -13.28 7.75 7.61
C PRO A 319 -13.75 6.30 7.57
N SER A 320 -14.38 5.83 8.65
CA SER A 320 -14.86 4.46 8.79
C SER A 320 -13.78 3.37 8.69
N SER A 321 -12.50 3.72 8.88
CA SER A 321 -11.42 2.74 9.00
C SER A 321 -11.32 2.13 10.41
N PRO A 322 -10.56 1.04 10.57
CA PRO A 322 -10.17 0.53 11.88
C PRO A 322 -9.60 1.60 12.81
N ALA A 323 -8.74 2.47 12.30
CA ALA A 323 -8.16 3.56 13.06
C ALA A 323 -9.20 4.59 13.52
N SER A 324 -10.11 4.97 12.63
CA SER A 324 -11.20 5.89 12.96
C SER A 324 -12.08 5.34 14.08
N ARG A 325 -12.45 4.05 13.99
CA ARG A 325 -13.24 3.37 15.05
C ARG A 325 -12.46 3.19 16.35
N ALA A 326 -11.15 2.97 16.27
CA ALA A 326 -10.26 2.90 17.43
C ALA A 326 -10.05 4.27 18.11
N GLY A 327 -10.48 5.36 17.47
CA GLY A 327 -10.32 6.71 18.00
C GLY A 327 -8.93 7.33 17.78
N LEU A 328 -8.16 6.82 16.81
CA LEU A 328 -6.95 7.48 16.31
C LEU A 328 -7.34 8.83 15.67
N LYS A 329 -6.46 9.82 15.80
CA LYS A 329 -6.66 11.18 15.32
C LYS A 329 -5.41 11.70 14.58
N PRO A 330 -5.58 12.63 13.62
CA PRO A 330 -4.44 13.39 13.10
C PRO A 330 -3.65 14.05 14.24
N GLY A 331 -2.33 13.96 14.18
CA GLY A 331 -1.43 14.47 15.21
C GLY A 331 -1.04 13.44 16.29
N ASP A 332 -1.67 12.26 16.31
CA ASP A 332 -1.19 11.15 17.13
C ASP A 332 0.17 10.66 16.62
N ILE A 333 1.10 10.35 17.53
CA ILE A 333 2.34 9.65 17.18
C ILE A 333 2.23 8.21 17.67
N ILE A 334 2.10 7.26 16.77
CA ILE A 334 2.04 5.84 17.12
C ILE A 334 3.43 5.38 17.56
N THR A 335 3.52 4.89 18.80
CA THR A 335 4.79 4.48 19.43
C THR A 335 4.90 2.98 19.60
N MET A 336 3.77 2.28 19.71
CA MET A 336 3.73 0.83 19.84
C MET A 336 2.49 0.28 19.15
N TYR A 337 2.64 -0.88 18.51
CA TYR A 337 1.56 -1.59 17.84
C TYR A 337 1.71 -3.10 18.12
N ASP A 338 0.69 -3.72 18.70
CA ASP A 338 0.67 -5.15 19.07
C ASP A 338 1.93 -5.58 19.86
N GLY A 339 2.35 -4.75 20.83
CA GLY A 339 3.55 -4.96 21.65
C GLY A 339 4.89 -4.66 20.95
N ARG A 340 4.89 -4.31 19.66
CA ARG A 340 6.09 -3.95 18.90
C ARG A 340 6.32 -2.45 18.91
N SER A 341 7.52 -2.02 19.28
CA SER A 341 7.91 -0.61 19.22
C SER A 341 7.96 -0.11 17.79
N ILE A 342 7.33 1.03 17.52
CA ILE A 342 7.40 1.73 16.24
C ILE A 342 8.50 2.78 16.37
N ASN A 343 9.66 2.50 15.78
CA ASN A 343 10.81 3.40 15.86
C ASN A 343 10.95 4.24 14.59
N ARG A 344 10.52 3.71 13.45
CA ARG A 344 10.59 4.33 12.12
C ARG A 344 9.23 4.31 11.46
N VAL A 345 9.00 5.22 10.53
CA VAL A 345 7.73 5.34 9.80
C VAL A 345 7.31 4.01 9.13
N GLY A 346 8.26 3.25 8.58
CA GLY A 346 7.98 1.98 7.89
C GLY A 346 7.65 0.81 8.82
N ASP A 347 7.95 0.91 10.12
CA ASP A 347 7.68 -0.18 11.07
C ASP A 347 6.16 -0.44 11.20
N LEU A 348 5.34 0.61 11.16
CA LEU A 348 3.90 0.50 11.32
C LEU A 348 3.21 -0.18 10.12
N PRO A 349 3.40 0.24 8.84
CA PRO A 349 2.79 -0.43 7.70
C PRO A 349 3.08 -1.93 7.64
N ARG A 350 4.31 -2.35 7.99
CA ARG A 350 4.70 -3.76 8.03
C ARG A 350 3.98 -4.51 9.15
N ALA A 351 4.01 -3.98 10.37
CA ALA A 351 3.32 -4.60 11.51
C ALA A 351 1.81 -4.74 11.26
N VAL A 352 1.18 -3.72 10.65
CA VAL A 352 -0.23 -3.75 10.26
C VAL A 352 -0.48 -4.82 9.18
N ALA A 353 0.35 -4.87 8.13
CA ALA A 353 0.18 -5.82 7.03
C ALA A 353 0.34 -7.29 7.47
N GLU A 354 1.22 -7.55 8.43
CA GLU A 354 1.44 -8.88 9.03
C GLU A 354 0.32 -9.31 10.00
N THR A 355 -0.53 -8.37 10.42
CA THR A 355 -1.62 -8.67 11.36
C THR A 355 -2.74 -9.42 10.64
N ARG A 356 -3.16 -10.56 11.22
CA ARG A 356 -4.33 -11.30 10.72
C ARG A 356 -5.58 -10.42 10.73
N VAL A 357 -6.33 -10.45 9.64
CA VAL A 357 -7.61 -9.74 9.51
C VAL A 357 -8.59 -10.19 10.58
N GLY A 358 -9.32 -9.23 11.15
CA GLY A 358 -10.31 -9.43 12.20
C GLY A 358 -9.74 -9.42 13.61
N ARG A 359 -8.41 -9.49 13.79
CA ARG A 359 -7.73 -9.42 15.09
C ARG A 359 -7.84 -8.02 15.69
N GLU A 360 -8.08 -7.96 16.99
CA GLU A 360 -7.95 -6.75 17.80
C GLU A 360 -6.51 -6.61 18.29
N VAL A 361 -5.93 -5.43 18.08
CA VAL A 361 -4.54 -5.14 18.45
C VAL A 361 -4.46 -3.90 19.32
N PRO A 362 -3.65 -3.91 20.40
CA PRO A 362 -3.37 -2.71 21.17
C PRO A 362 -2.46 -1.76 20.38
N VAL A 363 -2.77 -0.47 20.42
CA VAL A 363 -2.02 0.60 19.78
C VAL A 363 -1.75 1.68 20.82
N SER A 364 -0.49 1.93 21.13
CA SER A 364 -0.08 3.03 22.01
C SER A 364 0.29 4.24 21.17
N VAL A 365 -0.28 5.39 21.52
CA VAL A 365 0.02 6.67 20.86
C VAL A 365 0.43 7.73 21.85
N LEU A 366 1.26 8.67 21.42
CA LEU A 366 1.47 9.94 22.08
C LEU A 366 0.48 10.96 21.49
N ARG A 367 -0.42 11.48 22.33
CA ARG A 367 -1.39 12.51 21.99
C ARG A 367 -1.23 13.64 22.99
N ASP A 368 -0.94 14.84 22.50
CA ASP A 368 -0.78 16.04 23.34
C ASP A 368 0.24 15.86 24.49
N GLY A 369 1.31 15.10 24.22
CA GLY A 369 2.35 14.78 25.21
C GLY A 369 1.98 13.66 26.20
N GLN A 370 0.78 13.10 26.11
CA GLN A 370 0.33 12.00 26.97
C GLN A 370 0.25 10.68 26.20
N THR A 371 0.59 9.58 26.87
CA THR A 371 0.41 8.24 26.31
C THR A 371 -1.06 7.82 26.40
N VAL A 372 -1.65 7.49 25.26
CA VAL A 372 -3.02 6.97 25.12
C VAL A 372 -2.95 5.54 24.60
N GLN A 373 -3.67 4.63 25.24
CA GLN A 373 -3.82 3.25 24.79
C GLN A 373 -5.14 3.10 24.03
N LEU A 374 -5.07 2.59 22.81
CA LEU A 374 -6.20 2.34 21.93
C LEU A 374 -6.23 0.86 21.54
N THR A 375 -7.37 0.39 21.06
CA THR A 375 -7.50 -0.96 20.49
C THR A 375 -8.13 -0.84 19.11
N ALA A 376 -7.46 -1.39 18.10
CA ALA A 376 -7.94 -1.36 16.71
C ALA A 376 -8.24 -2.77 16.22
N ARG A 377 -9.39 -2.96 15.57
CA ARG A 377 -9.74 -4.22 14.91
C ARG A 377 -9.35 -4.16 13.44
N ILE A 378 -8.31 -4.90 13.06
CA ILE A 378 -7.70 -4.81 11.73
C ILE A 378 -8.61 -5.42 10.67
N GLU A 379 -8.73 -4.74 9.52
CA GLU A 379 -9.52 -5.18 8.36
C GLU A 379 -8.61 -5.55 7.18
N ALA A 380 -9.16 -6.18 6.15
CA ALA A 380 -8.41 -6.46 4.93
C ALA A 380 -8.21 -5.18 4.11
N LEU A 381 -7.02 -5.01 3.52
CA LEU A 381 -6.70 -3.88 2.63
C LEU A 381 -7.60 -3.79 1.39
N GLU A 382 -8.20 -4.91 0.96
CA GLU A 382 -9.04 -4.97 -0.25
C GLU A 382 -10.41 -4.25 -0.14
N ALA A 383 -10.70 -3.59 0.99
CA ALA A 383 -11.94 -2.84 1.17
C ALA A 383 -12.05 -1.55 0.30
N LYS A 384 -11.04 -1.19 -0.52
CA LYS A 384 -11.04 0.08 -1.27
C LYS A 384 -10.64 0.06 -2.75
N GLU A 385 -9.86 -0.90 -3.24
CA GLU A 385 -9.48 -0.91 -4.67
C GLU A 385 -10.74 -1.03 -5.59
N GLY A 386 -11.78 -1.72 -5.13
CA GLY A 386 -13.08 -1.81 -5.83
C GLY A 386 -14.06 -0.64 -5.63
N ARG A 387 -13.79 0.34 -4.74
CA ARG A 387 -14.72 1.45 -4.46
C ARG A 387 -14.27 2.81 -5.00
N GLN A 388 -12.97 3.00 -5.26
CA GLN A 388 -12.48 4.21 -5.93
C GLN A 388 -12.46 4.07 -7.46
N ALA A 389 -12.18 2.87 -8.00
CA ALA A 389 -12.21 2.64 -9.45
C ALA A 389 -13.60 2.79 -10.10
N ALA A 390 -14.68 2.63 -9.32
CA ALA A 390 -16.06 2.78 -9.82
C ALA A 390 -16.59 4.23 -9.81
N ALA A 391 -15.86 5.18 -9.22
CA ALA A 391 -16.30 6.57 -9.09
C ALA A 391 -15.62 7.56 -10.06
N GLU A 392 -14.58 7.13 -10.79
CA GLU A 392 -13.76 8.01 -11.62
C GLU A 392 -13.84 7.75 -13.14
N SER A 393 -14.66 6.80 -13.61
CA SER A 393 -14.81 6.52 -15.05
C SER A 393 -16.27 6.55 -15.53
N GLU A 394 -16.92 7.71 -15.43
CA GLU A 394 -18.06 8.04 -16.29
C GLU A 394 -17.93 9.50 -16.75
N ALA A 395 -17.74 9.71 -18.05
CA ALA A 395 -17.66 11.03 -18.66
C ALA A 395 -19.00 11.78 -18.45
N LYS A 396 -18.97 12.84 -17.64
CA LYS A 396 -20.20 13.54 -17.23
C LYS A 396 -20.77 14.41 -18.36
N PRO A 397 -22.10 14.44 -18.54
CA PRO A 397 -22.73 15.30 -19.53
C PRO A 397 -22.45 16.79 -19.24
N SER A 398 -22.12 17.57 -20.27
CA SER A 398 -21.78 18.99 -20.13
C SER A 398 -22.31 19.84 -21.30
N LEU A 399 -22.49 21.13 -21.01
CA LEU A 399 -22.80 22.17 -22.00
C LEU A 399 -21.58 23.03 -22.38
N GLY A 400 -20.51 23.02 -21.57
CA GLY A 400 -19.36 23.92 -21.76
C GLY A 400 -19.67 25.39 -21.44
N LEU A 401 -20.39 25.63 -20.33
CA LEU A 401 -20.72 26.96 -19.80
C LEU A 401 -19.99 27.19 -18.48
N SER A 402 -19.54 28.42 -18.26
CA SER A 402 -19.36 28.95 -16.91
C SER A 402 -20.56 29.82 -16.56
N ILE A 403 -21.12 29.60 -15.38
CA ILE A 403 -22.29 30.32 -14.88
C ILE A 403 -22.00 30.93 -13.52
N GLN A 404 -22.68 32.01 -13.21
CA GLN A 404 -22.64 32.66 -11.90
C GLN A 404 -24.05 32.97 -11.38
N PRO A 405 -24.22 33.10 -10.06
CA PRO A 405 -25.47 33.59 -9.49
C PRO A 405 -25.83 34.97 -10.06
N LEU A 406 -27.10 35.19 -10.37
CA LEU A 406 -27.62 36.52 -10.66
C LEU A 406 -27.81 37.27 -9.33
N THR A 407 -26.83 38.06 -8.90
CA THR A 407 -26.94 38.87 -7.68
C THR A 407 -27.94 40.02 -7.86
N PRO A 408 -28.46 40.64 -6.79
CA PRO A 408 -29.37 41.79 -6.91
C PRO A 408 -28.81 42.95 -7.73
N ASP A 409 -27.50 43.20 -7.64
CA ASP A 409 -26.84 44.28 -8.40
C ASP A 409 -26.70 43.92 -9.89
N LEU A 410 -26.38 42.66 -10.20
CA LEU A 410 -26.40 42.18 -11.58
C LEU A 410 -27.82 42.18 -12.17
N ALA A 411 -28.82 41.76 -11.39
CA ALA A 411 -30.23 41.79 -11.81
C ALA A 411 -30.67 43.20 -12.23
N LYS A 412 -30.27 44.25 -11.50
CA LYS A 412 -30.52 45.65 -11.87
C LYS A 412 -29.85 46.03 -13.18
N THR A 413 -28.59 45.64 -13.39
CA THR A 413 -27.85 45.89 -14.65
C THR A 413 -28.55 45.26 -15.86
N PHE A 414 -29.23 44.13 -15.67
CA PHE A 414 -30.01 43.44 -16.70
C PHE A 414 -31.51 43.80 -16.68
N ASN A 415 -31.92 44.86 -15.97
CA ASN A 415 -33.31 45.33 -15.83
C ASN A 415 -34.31 44.26 -15.36
N ARG A 416 -33.89 43.42 -14.41
CA ARG A 416 -34.72 42.34 -13.85
C ARG A 416 -35.26 42.67 -12.47
N PRO A 417 -36.55 42.36 -12.19
CA PRO A 417 -37.15 42.53 -10.87
C PRO A 417 -36.78 41.40 -9.89
N ASP A 418 -36.19 40.31 -10.38
CA ASP A 418 -35.81 39.15 -9.57
C ASP A 418 -34.38 38.67 -9.87
N THR A 419 -33.86 37.83 -8.98
CA THR A 419 -32.54 37.19 -9.07
C THR A 419 -32.63 35.75 -9.60
N LYS A 420 -33.70 35.43 -10.35
CA LYS A 420 -33.91 34.07 -10.85
C LYS A 420 -33.11 33.83 -12.12
N GLY A 421 -32.54 32.63 -12.22
CA GLY A 421 -31.77 32.18 -13.38
C GLY A 421 -30.30 31.92 -13.08
N ALA A 422 -29.58 31.54 -14.12
CA ALA A 422 -28.13 31.38 -14.10
C ALA A 422 -27.50 32.29 -15.16
N LEU A 423 -26.70 33.27 -14.74
CA LEU A 423 -26.02 34.20 -15.66
C LEU A 423 -24.81 33.49 -16.27
N VAL A 424 -24.73 33.48 -17.60
CA VAL A 424 -23.59 32.92 -18.34
C VAL A 424 -22.42 33.89 -18.26
N SER A 425 -21.35 33.50 -17.59
CA SER A 425 -20.12 34.29 -17.46
C SER A 425 -19.13 34.00 -18.58
N SER A 426 -19.08 32.76 -19.07
CA SER A 426 -18.29 32.41 -20.26
C SER A 426 -18.86 31.19 -20.97
N VAL A 427 -18.53 31.06 -22.26
CA VAL A 427 -18.90 29.93 -23.09
C VAL A 427 -17.62 29.34 -23.67
N THR A 428 -17.38 28.05 -23.42
CA THR A 428 -16.20 27.36 -23.94
C THR A 428 -16.28 27.30 -25.47
N PRO A 429 -15.23 27.68 -26.22
CA PRO A 429 -15.22 27.57 -27.68
C PRO A 429 -15.51 26.15 -28.15
N SER A 430 -16.29 26.01 -29.22
CA SER A 430 -16.66 24.71 -29.79
C SER A 430 -17.39 23.76 -28.83
N SER A 431 -17.96 24.26 -27.73
CA SER A 431 -18.83 23.49 -26.84
C SER A 431 -20.26 23.36 -27.39
N PRO A 432 -21.08 22.45 -26.83
CA PRO A 432 -22.53 22.44 -27.05
C PRO A 432 -23.19 23.80 -26.91
N ALA A 433 -22.84 24.56 -25.87
CA ALA A 433 -23.40 25.88 -25.62
C ALA A 433 -22.98 26.90 -26.69
N SER A 434 -21.71 26.86 -27.11
CA SER A 434 -21.21 27.72 -28.19
C SER A 434 -21.94 27.44 -29.51
N ARG A 435 -22.12 26.15 -29.87
CA ARG A 435 -22.86 25.75 -31.09
C ARG A 435 -24.35 26.07 -31.02
N ALA A 436 -24.94 25.98 -29.83
CA ALA A 436 -26.33 26.37 -29.58
C ALA A 436 -26.54 27.90 -29.60
N GLY A 437 -25.46 28.68 -29.71
CA GLY A 437 -25.52 30.14 -29.78
C GLY A 437 -25.73 30.84 -28.44
N LEU A 438 -25.43 30.16 -27.31
CA LEU A 438 -25.33 30.81 -26.00
C LEU A 438 -24.15 31.78 -25.99
N LYS A 439 -24.32 32.91 -25.30
CA LYS A 439 -23.33 33.99 -25.22
C LYS A 439 -23.10 34.42 -23.77
N PRO A 440 -21.90 34.91 -23.43
CA PRO A 440 -21.70 35.62 -22.17
C PRO A 440 -22.71 36.77 -22.04
N GLY A 441 -23.30 36.91 -20.86
CA GLY A 441 -24.38 37.88 -20.60
C GLY A 441 -25.80 37.30 -20.74
N ASP A 442 -25.97 36.10 -21.30
CA ASP A 442 -27.26 35.40 -21.29
C ASP A 442 -27.66 35.01 -19.86
N ILE A 443 -28.95 35.13 -19.53
CA ILE A 443 -29.49 34.60 -18.27
C ILE A 443 -30.36 33.40 -18.58
N ILE A 444 -29.91 32.20 -18.20
CA ILE A 444 -30.66 30.96 -18.44
C ILE A 444 -31.81 30.87 -17.45
N THR A 445 -33.03 30.82 -17.96
CA THR A 445 -34.27 30.81 -17.17
C THR A 445 -34.98 29.45 -17.22
N MET A 446 -34.71 28.63 -18.24
CA MET A 446 -35.29 27.30 -18.38
C MET A 446 -34.36 26.35 -19.15
N TYR A 447 -34.36 25.08 -18.77
CA TYR A 447 -33.61 24.01 -19.41
C TYR A 447 -34.47 22.74 -19.48
N ASP A 448 -34.68 22.20 -20.68
CA ASP A 448 -35.50 21.00 -20.95
C ASP A 448 -36.88 21.05 -20.26
N GLY A 449 -37.54 22.22 -20.32
CA GLY A 449 -38.86 22.46 -19.70
C GLY A 449 -38.82 22.70 -18.19
N ARG A 450 -37.65 22.69 -17.53
CA ARG A 450 -37.49 22.93 -16.10
C ARG A 450 -37.00 24.36 -15.84
N SER A 451 -37.70 25.09 -14.96
CA SER A 451 -37.30 26.44 -14.56
C SER A 451 -35.98 26.43 -13.79
N ILE A 452 -35.04 27.27 -14.22
CA ILE A 452 -33.76 27.51 -13.54
C ILE A 452 -33.97 28.74 -12.65
N ASN A 453 -34.08 28.54 -11.34
CA ASN A 453 -34.35 29.62 -10.39
C ASN A 453 -33.08 30.04 -9.64
N ARG A 454 -32.11 29.14 -9.49
CA ARG A 454 -30.80 29.39 -8.88
C ARG A 454 -29.68 28.78 -9.72
N VAL A 455 -28.47 29.34 -9.61
CA VAL A 455 -27.30 28.90 -10.38
C VAL A 455 -27.03 27.38 -10.31
N GLY A 456 -27.34 26.74 -9.18
CA GLY A 456 -27.15 25.31 -8.97
C GLY A 456 -28.22 24.39 -9.59
N ASP A 457 -29.29 24.94 -10.17
CA ASP A 457 -30.34 24.14 -10.83
C ASP A 457 -29.86 23.62 -12.19
N LEU A 458 -29.16 24.46 -12.95
CA LEU A 458 -28.72 24.13 -14.30
C LEU A 458 -27.69 22.99 -14.33
N PRO A 459 -26.62 22.97 -13.51
CA PRO A 459 -25.68 21.85 -13.49
C PRO A 459 -26.33 20.50 -13.13
N ARG A 460 -27.35 20.51 -12.26
CA ARG A 460 -28.09 19.29 -11.92
C ARG A 460 -28.93 18.81 -13.09
N ALA A 461 -29.65 19.72 -13.74
CA ALA A 461 -30.48 19.39 -14.89
C ALA A 461 -29.63 18.86 -16.07
N VAL A 462 -28.45 19.43 -16.28
CA VAL A 462 -27.49 18.95 -17.31
C VAL A 462 -26.93 17.58 -16.93
N ALA A 463 -26.55 17.36 -15.67
CA ALA A 463 -26.04 16.06 -15.20
C ALA A 463 -27.07 14.91 -15.33
N GLU A 464 -28.37 15.23 -15.24
CA GLU A 464 -29.47 14.28 -15.44
C GLU A 464 -29.81 14.04 -16.92
N THR A 465 -29.21 14.79 -17.85
CA THR A 465 -29.45 14.66 -19.29
C THR A 465 -28.46 13.69 -19.92
N ARG A 466 -28.96 12.75 -20.72
CA ARG A 466 -28.09 11.80 -21.44
C ARG A 466 -27.23 12.53 -22.49
N VAL A 467 -25.96 12.15 -22.58
CA VAL A 467 -25.05 12.57 -23.65
C VAL A 467 -25.66 12.23 -25.02
N GLY A 468 -25.58 13.17 -25.97
CA GLY A 468 -26.11 13.08 -27.31
C GLY A 468 -27.53 13.65 -27.49
N ARG A 469 -28.27 13.92 -26.40
CA ARG A 469 -29.64 14.47 -26.46
C ARG A 469 -29.63 15.97 -26.78
N GLU A 470 -30.56 16.38 -27.63
CA GLU A 470 -30.89 17.79 -27.86
C GLU A 470 -31.92 18.27 -26.84
N VAL A 471 -31.64 19.42 -26.22
CA VAL A 471 -32.48 20.01 -25.17
C VAL A 471 -32.79 21.47 -25.48
N PRO A 472 -34.04 21.92 -25.31
CA PRO A 472 -34.39 23.33 -25.39
C PRO A 472 -33.88 24.08 -24.16
N VAL A 473 -33.28 25.24 -24.38
CA VAL A 473 -32.76 26.15 -23.36
C VAL A 473 -33.34 27.53 -23.61
N SER A 474 -34.07 28.07 -22.64
CA SER A 474 -34.58 29.45 -22.71
C SER A 474 -33.63 30.38 -21.97
N VAL A 475 -33.23 31.45 -22.65
CA VAL A 475 -32.37 32.48 -22.09
C VAL A 475 -33.03 33.85 -22.21
N LEU A 476 -32.74 34.73 -21.27
CA LEU A 476 -32.98 36.16 -21.43
C LEU A 476 -31.72 36.80 -22.00
N ARG A 477 -31.85 37.47 -23.15
CA ARG A 477 -30.80 38.24 -23.82
C ARG A 477 -31.37 39.60 -24.19
N ASP A 478 -30.71 40.67 -23.73
CA ASP A 478 -31.13 42.06 -23.98
C ASP A 478 -32.61 42.33 -23.62
N GLY A 479 -33.09 41.71 -22.54
CA GLY A 479 -34.47 41.84 -22.06
C GLY A 479 -35.51 41.01 -22.82
N GLN A 480 -35.12 40.27 -23.87
CA GLN A 480 -36.00 39.38 -24.63
C GLN A 480 -35.73 37.91 -24.32
N THR A 481 -36.78 37.09 -24.34
CA THR A 481 -36.62 35.64 -24.18
C THR A 481 -36.28 35.00 -25.52
N VAL A 482 -35.13 34.33 -25.58
CA VAL A 482 -34.65 33.59 -26.75
C VAL A 482 -34.68 32.09 -26.42
N GLN A 483 -35.26 31.29 -27.32
CA GLN A 483 -35.24 29.83 -27.22
C GLN A 483 -34.10 29.29 -28.09
N LEU A 484 -33.23 28.48 -27.48
CA LEU A 484 -32.09 27.84 -28.13
C LEU A 484 -32.21 26.32 -27.96
N THR A 485 -31.55 25.55 -28.83
CA THR A 485 -31.46 24.09 -28.70
C THR A 485 -30.00 23.70 -28.58
N ALA A 486 -29.64 22.98 -27.51
CA ALA A 486 -28.27 22.54 -27.27
C ALA A 486 -28.18 21.01 -27.26
N ARG A 487 -27.15 20.45 -27.90
CA ARG A 487 -26.89 19.01 -27.90
C ARG A 487 -25.86 18.65 -26.83
N ILE A 488 -26.25 17.90 -25.81
CA ILE A 488 -25.38 17.57 -24.68
C ILE A 488 -24.22 16.66 -25.11
N GLU A 489 -23.01 16.98 -24.70
CA GLU A 489 -21.80 16.21 -25.02
C GLU A 489 -20.95 15.97 -23.78
N ALA A 490 -20.11 14.94 -23.83
CA ALA A 490 -19.03 14.77 -22.86
C ALA A 490 -17.87 15.68 -23.28
N LEU A 491 -17.53 16.68 -22.46
CA LEU A 491 -16.42 17.60 -22.71
C LEU A 491 -15.24 17.25 -21.81
N GLU A 492 -14.07 16.98 -22.38
CA GLU A 492 -12.81 16.97 -21.65
C GLU A 492 -12.36 18.40 -21.35
N ALA A 493 -11.92 18.64 -20.11
CA ALA A 493 -11.54 19.95 -19.64
C ALA A 493 -10.19 20.37 -20.25
N LYS A 494 -10.21 21.30 -21.21
CA LYS A 494 -9.01 22.08 -21.59
C LYS A 494 -8.98 23.43 -20.90
N GLU A 495 -7.78 23.76 -20.43
CA GLU A 495 -7.42 24.89 -19.59
C GLU A 495 -7.84 26.24 -20.18
N GLY A 496 -8.41 27.09 -19.33
CA GLY A 496 -8.64 28.50 -19.61
C GLY A 496 -8.21 29.35 -18.41
N ARG A 497 -7.10 30.07 -18.56
CA ARG A 497 -6.68 31.17 -17.67
C ARG A 497 -7.67 32.35 -17.82
N GLN A 498 -8.22 32.85 -16.72
CA GLN A 498 -8.02 34.24 -16.27
C GLN A 498 -8.73 34.58 -14.95
N ALA A 499 -8.05 35.50 -14.26
CA ALA A 499 -8.24 36.19 -12.99
C ALA A 499 -9.66 36.48 -12.47
N ALA A 500 -9.80 36.41 -11.14
CA ALA A 500 -10.42 37.49 -10.36
C ALA A 500 -9.73 37.55 -8.99
N ALA A 501 -9.23 38.75 -8.66
CA ALA A 501 -8.43 39.06 -7.49
C ALA A 501 -9.31 39.36 -6.29
N GLU A 502 -9.00 38.77 -5.14
CA GLU A 502 -9.36 39.29 -3.81
C GLU A 502 -8.22 38.95 -2.82
N SER A 503 -7.56 40.01 -2.34
CA SER A 503 -6.63 40.08 -1.19
C SER A 503 -5.45 39.09 -1.15
N GLU A 504 -4.37 39.41 -1.87
CA GLU A 504 -3.03 38.91 -1.52
C GLU A 504 -2.60 39.51 -0.17
N ALA A 505 -2.69 38.72 0.89
CA ALA A 505 -1.98 39.03 2.12
C ALA A 505 -0.71 38.19 2.17
N LYS A 506 0.45 38.85 2.35
CA LYS A 506 1.74 38.25 2.68
C LYS A 506 1.86 38.13 4.20
N PRO A 507 1.64 36.96 4.84
CA PRO A 507 2.18 36.73 6.17
C PRO A 507 3.71 36.69 6.04
N SER A 508 4.43 37.10 7.08
CA SER A 508 5.90 37.21 7.15
C SER A 508 6.69 35.91 6.92
N LEU A 509 6.06 34.85 6.40
CA LEU A 509 6.63 33.53 6.13
C LEU A 509 6.91 33.30 4.63
N GLY A 510 6.59 34.27 3.76
CA GLY A 510 6.75 34.14 2.30
C GLY A 510 5.64 33.35 1.60
N LEU A 511 4.46 33.23 2.22
CA LEU A 511 3.28 32.61 1.63
C LEU A 511 2.37 33.67 1.02
N SER A 512 1.81 33.43 -0.17
CA SER A 512 0.58 34.08 -0.62
C SER A 512 -0.56 33.07 -0.56
N VAL A 513 -1.66 33.47 0.10
CA VAL A 513 -2.80 32.59 0.35
C VAL A 513 -4.12 33.26 0.02
N GLN A 514 -5.12 32.44 -0.35
CA GLN A 514 -6.52 32.86 -0.51
C GLN A 514 -7.45 31.90 0.21
N PRO A 515 -8.67 32.31 0.61
CA PRO A 515 -9.66 31.39 1.14
C PRO A 515 -9.99 30.23 0.19
N LEU A 516 -10.16 29.02 0.72
CA LEU A 516 -10.63 27.87 -0.04
C LEU A 516 -12.11 28.04 -0.38
N THR A 517 -12.40 28.30 -1.65
CA THR A 517 -13.77 28.29 -2.18
C THR A 517 -14.18 26.88 -2.60
N PRO A 518 -15.49 26.56 -2.65
CA PRO A 518 -15.96 25.26 -3.13
C PRO A 518 -15.49 24.91 -4.55
N ASP A 519 -15.35 25.90 -5.43
CA ASP A 519 -14.81 25.72 -6.77
C ASP A 519 -13.33 25.36 -6.76
N LEU A 520 -12.55 26.05 -5.94
CA LEU A 520 -11.14 25.78 -5.78
C LEU A 520 -10.90 24.41 -5.13
N ALA A 521 -11.73 24.04 -4.15
CA ALA A 521 -11.67 22.72 -3.53
C ALA A 521 -11.90 21.59 -4.53
N ARG A 522 -12.91 21.74 -5.41
CA ARG A 522 -13.16 20.79 -6.51
C ARG A 522 -12.00 20.72 -7.50
N ARG A 523 -11.41 21.86 -7.86
CA ARG A 523 -10.28 21.93 -8.81
C ARG A 523 -9.02 21.27 -8.26
N LEU A 524 -8.77 21.42 -6.96
CA LEU A 524 -7.61 20.82 -6.29
C LEU A 524 -7.83 19.37 -5.87
N GLY A 525 -9.03 18.82 -6.06
CA GLY A 525 -9.38 17.47 -5.60
C GLY A 525 -9.29 17.29 -4.08
N THR A 526 -9.31 18.39 -3.30
CA THR A 526 -9.11 18.31 -1.85
C THR A 526 -10.41 17.92 -1.14
N PRO A 527 -10.35 17.04 -0.12
CA PRO A 527 -11.50 16.76 0.73
C PRO A 527 -11.79 17.90 1.73
N ALA A 528 -10.89 18.89 1.85
CA ALA A 528 -11.08 20.04 2.72
C ALA A 528 -12.30 20.87 2.29
N ARG A 529 -13.13 21.23 3.27
CA ARG A 529 -14.29 22.12 3.07
C ARG A 529 -14.00 23.57 3.39
N LEU A 530 -12.95 23.81 4.18
CA LEU A 530 -12.51 25.10 4.68
C LEU A 530 -10.98 25.07 4.77
N GLY A 531 -10.34 26.21 4.56
CA GLY A 531 -8.88 26.34 4.59
C GLY A 531 -8.41 27.56 3.83
N LEU A 532 -7.10 27.71 3.71
CA LEU A 532 -6.43 28.72 2.89
C LEU A 532 -5.58 28.04 1.83
N VAL A 533 -5.79 28.35 0.57
CA VAL A 533 -5.01 27.81 -0.55
C VAL A 533 -3.77 28.67 -0.78
N VAL A 534 -2.61 28.02 -0.82
CA VAL A 534 -1.34 28.61 -1.18
C VAL A 534 -1.31 28.89 -2.68
N GLN A 535 -1.28 30.17 -3.04
CA GLN A 535 -1.18 30.62 -4.42
C GLN A 535 0.27 30.73 -4.88
N GLY A 536 1.18 30.98 -3.94
CA GLY A 536 2.60 31.18 -4.22
C GLY A 536 3.43 31.07 -2.95
N VAL A 537 4.68 30.68 -3.17
CA VAL A 537 5.69 30.53 -2.13
C VAL A 537 6.91 31.29 -2.62
N GLU A 538 7.35 32.27 -1.84
CA GLU A 538 8.51 33.09 -2.14
C GLU A 538 9.79 32.24 -2.01
N ALA A 539 10.64 32.25 -3.03
CA ALA A 539 11.88 31.48 -3.03
C ALA A 539 12.82 31.94 -1.91
N GLY A 540 13.43 30.99 -1.18
CA GLY A 540 14.30 31.28 -0.03
C GLY A 540 13.56 31.81 1.21
N SER A 541 12.23 31.76 1.21
CA SER A 541 11.43 32.08 2.40
C SER A 541 11.35 30.91 3.37
N PRO A 542 11.03 31.14 4.65
CA PRO A 542 10.80 30.07 5.61
C PRO A 542 9.74 29.05 5.18
N ALA A 543 8.72 29.48 4.42
CA ALA A 543 7.73 28.57 3.87
C ALA A 543 8.28 27.70 2.73
N ALA A 544 9.17 28.23 1.88
CA ALA A 544 9.86 27.43 0.88
C ALA A 544 10.75 26.37 1.54
N ASP A 545 11.51 26.76 2.57
CA ASP A 545 12.39 25.85 3.32
C ASP A 545 11.60 24.76 4.06
N ALA A 546 10.40 25.08 4.52
CA ALA A 546 9.46 24.14 5.13
C ALA A 546 8.78 23.21 4.11
N GLY A 547 8.99 23.43 2.81
CA GLY A 547 8.46 22.60 1.73
C GLY A 547 7.02 22.93 1.32
N PHE A 548 6.52 24.14 1.56
CA PHE A 548 5.24 24.57 1.01
C PHE A 548 5.28 24.64 -0.51
N GLU A 549 4.16 24.30 -1.15
CA GLU A 549 3.99 24.34 -2.59
C GLU A 549 2.71 25.08 -2.97
N ARG A 550 2.70 25.62 -4.19
CA ARG A 550 1.49 26.18 -4.77
C ARG A 550 0.44 25.09 -4.91
N GLY A 551 -0.77 25.36 -4.44
CA GLY A 551 -1.88 24.41 -4.44
C GLY A 551 -2.11 23.73 -3.09
N ASP A 552 -1.16 23.85 -2.14
CA ASP A 552 -1.37 23.41 -0.77
C ASP A 552 -2.58 24.09 -0.15
N VAL A 553 -3.38 23.34 0.60
CA VAL A 553 -4.50 23.88 1.36
C VAL A 553 -4.17 23.83 2.83
N ILE A 554 -3.86 24.97 3.45
CA ILE A 554 -3.67 25.10 4.88
C ILE A 554 -5.02 24.94 5.56
N VAL A 555 -5.17 23.88 6.35
CA VAL A 555 -6.39 23.57 7.09
C VAL A 555 -6.27 23.91 8.57
N GLU A 556 -5.06 23.82 9.14
CA GLU A 556 -4.78 24.24 10.52
C GLU A 556 -3.42 24.92 10.66
N VAL A 557 -3.33 25.84 11.63
CA VAL A 557 -2.09 26.47 12.11
C VAL A 557 -2.06 26.34 13.64
N ASN A 558 -1.00 25.78 14.20
CA ASN A 558 -0.87 25.50 15.64
C ASN A 558 -2.11 24.79 16.23
N ARG A 559 -2.64 23.81 15.48
CA ARG A 559 -3.85 23.02 15.82
C ARG A 559 -5.14 23.84 15.91
N GLN A 560 -5.15 25.06 15.37
CA GLN A 560 -6.34 25.89 15.22
C GLN A 560 -6.76 25.93 13.75
N PRO A 561 -8.07 25.81 13.44
CA PRO A 561 -8.55 25.88 12.06
C PRO A 561 -8.14 27.19 11.37
N ALA A 562 -7.60 27.09 10.16
CA ALA A 562 -7.19 28.24 9.35
C ALA A 562 -8.34 28.67 8.42
N ARG A 563 -9.29 29.47 8.93
CA ARG A 563 -10.49 29.84 8.15
C ARG A 563 -10.36 31.18 7.43
N SER A 564 -9.45 32.04 7.85
CA SER A 564 -9.22 33.34 7.22
C SER A 564 -7.74 33.74 7.28
N VAL A 565 -7.36 34.69 6.43
CA VAL A 565 -5.97 35.15 6.37
C VAL A 565 -5.59 35.92 7.64
N GLU A 566 -6.56 36.58 8.29
CA GLU A 566 -6.39 37.23 9.60
C GLU A 566 -6.03 36.22 10.67
N GLN A 567 -6.72 35.07 10.71
CA GLN A 567 -6.41 33.99 11.66
C GLN A 567 -5.00 33.44 11.44
N LEU A 568 -4.59 33.29 10.17
CA LEU A 568 -3.23 32.90 9.83
C LEU A 568 -2.21 33.94 10.33
N LYS A 569 -2.44 35.23 10.07
CA LYS A 569 -1.57 36.32 10.54
C LYS A 569 -1.46 36.35 12.07
N GLU A 570 -2.60 36.23 12.75
CA GLU A 570 -2.62 36.19 14.22
C GLU A 570 -1.86 34.98 14.78
N ALA A 571 -2.05 33.80 14.19
CA ALA A 571 -1.36 32.59 14.62
C ALA A 571 0.16 32.69 14.43
N VAL A 572 0.61 33.37 13.36
CA VAL A 572 2.03 33.65 13.10
C VAL A 572 2.59 34.73 14.04
N ALA A 573 1.77 35.71 14.42
CA ALA A 573 2.17 36.80 15.32
C ALA A 573 2.23 36.37 16.80
N LYS A 574 1.29 35.50 17.23
CA LYS A 574 1.19 34.97 18.61
C LYS A 574 2.20 33.86 18.91
N ARG A 575 3.25 33.70 18.10
CA ARG A 575 4.20 32.58 18.23
C ARG A 575 5.12 32.73 19.44
N ASP A 576 5.43 31.61 20.09
CA ASP A 576 6.51 31.52 21.07
C ASP A 576 7.86 31.68 20.36
N LYS A 577 8.71 32.62 20.81
CA LYS A 577 10.05 32.79 20.24
C LYS A 577 10.84 31.48 20.33
N GLY A 578 11.38 31.02 19.21
CA GLY A 578 12.19 29.80 19.12
C GLY A 578 11.42 28.49 18.96
N LYS A 579 10.07 28.51 18.91
CA LYS A 579 9.28 27.32 18.55
C LYS A 579 8.83 27.38 17.09
N PRO A 580 8.94 26.29 16.33
CA PRO A 580 8.41 26.23 14.97
C PRO A 580 6.89 26.35 14.97
N ILE A 581 6.33 26.91 13.90
CA ILE A 581 4.89 26.99 13.68
C ILE A 581 4.43 25.70 12.99
N LEU A 582 3.44 25.03 13.57
CA LEU A 582 2.87 23.81 13.00
C LEU A 582 1.77 24.14 12.00
N PHE A 583 1.84 23.57 10.82
CA PHE A 583 0.79 23.61 9.83
C PHE A 583 0.28 22.20 9.57
N ARG A 584 -1.04 22.05 9.46
CA ARG A 584 -1.65 20.89 8.79
C ARG A 584 -2.16 21.37 7.44
N ILE A 585 -1.74 20.68 6.39
CA ILE A 585 -2.08 21.01 5.01
C ILE A 585 -2.72 19.81 4.30
N GLU A 586 -3.48 20.07 3.24
CA GLU A 586 -3.86 19.07 2.25
C GLU A 586 -3.13 19.36 0.94
N ARG A 587 -2.42 18.35 0.42
CA ARG A 587 -1.73 18.37 -0.88
C ARG A 587 -2.16 17.16 -1.68
N GLU A 588 -2.68 17.38 -2.88
CA GLU A 588 -3.10 16.29 -3.80
C GLU A 588 -4.02 15.24 -3.13
N GLY A 589 -4.90 15.69 -2.23
CA GLY A 589 -5.82 14.82 -1.48
C GLY A 589 -5.21 14.09 -0.27
N ALA A 590 -3.92 14.29 0.03
CA ALA A 590 -3.25 13.79 1.22
C ALA A 590 -3.04 14.88 2.29
N SER A 591 -3.29 14.53 3.54
CA SER A 591 -3.00 15.41 4.68
C SER A 591 -1.56 15.26 5.14
N LEU A 592 -0.90 16.38 5.45
CA LEU A 592 0.49 16.44 5.89
C LEU A 592 0.67 17.47 7.00
N PHE A 593 1.64 17.25 7.87
CA PHE A 593 2.13 18.27 8.80
C PHE A 593 3.45 18.85 8.32
N LEU A 594 3.52 20.17 8.25
CA LEU A 594 4.73 20.95 7.98
C LEU A 594 5.06 21.84 9.17
N THR A 595 6.35 22.11 9.36
CA THR A 595 6.81 23.05 10.39
C THR A 595 7.63 24.15 9.75
N VAL A 596 7.29 25.40 10.06
CA VAL A 596 8.06 26.57 9.62
C VAL A 596 8.89 27.06 10.80
N ALA A 597 10.22 27.00 10.66
CA ALA A 597 11.13 27.69 11.56
C ALA A 597 10.96 29.20 11.34
N ALA A 598 10.85 29.98 12.41
CA ALA A 598 10.44 31.38 12.36
C ALA A 598 11.32 32.31 13.19
#